data_AF-A0A8K1FNA1-F1
#
_entry.id   AF-A0A8K1FNA1-F1
#
_cell.length_a   1.000
_cell.length_b   1.000
_cell.length_c   1.000
_cell.angle_alpha   90.00
_cell.angle_beta   90.00
_cell.angle_gamma   90.00
#
_symmetry.space_group_name_H-M   'P 1'
#
loop_
_entity.id
_entity.type
_entity.pdbx_description
1 polymer ?
#
loop_
_entity_poly.entity_id
_entity_poly.type
_entity_poly.pdbx_seq_one_letter_code
_entity_poly.pdbx_strand_id
1 'polypeptide(L)'
;MKDTLSPEEETLLSSVQDLHEEYLRIMDTFSVEVSALALSVRPEARMVAHQLRLKIYQDWRAKLMERMFAGPVDNDDGVDHLASCPDGGCVCALRGRLTAYNAVIADYLQASSKIKSTRSFGEDPDTPDLESDEVESLFDFPEFLNAPLRDRLQS
;
A
#
# COMPACT_ATOMS: atom_id res chain seq x y z
N MET A 1 -5.39 -23.96 -31.45
CA MET A 1 -6.71 -23.50 -31.00
C MET A 1 -6.49 -22.14 -30.36
N LYS A 2 -7.28 -21.12 -30.70
CA LYS A 2 -7.26 -19.85 -29.95
C LYS A 2 -8.17 -20.10 -28.77
N ASP A 3 -7.59 -20.33 -27.60
CA ASP A 3 -8.37 -20.37 -26.36
C ASP A 3 -8.90 -18.95 -26.15
N THR A 4 -10.14 -18.73 -26.56
CA THR A 4 -10.86 -17.48 -26.32
C THR A 4 -11.34 -17.51 -24.88
N LEU A 5 -10.93 -16.50 -24.12
CA LEU A 5 -11.46 -16.23 -22.78
C LEU A 5 -12.99 -16.17 -22.84
N SER A 6 -13.65 -16.62 -21.79
CA SER A 6 -15.08 -16.41 -21.65
C SER A 6 -15.39 -14.92 -21.45
N PRO A 7 -16.59 -14.45 -21.82
CA PRO A 7 -17.00 -13.05 -21.62
C PRO A 7 -16.91 -12.60 -20.15
N GLU A 8 -17.10 -13.53 -19.21
CA GLU A 8 -17.00 -13.27 -17.77
C GLU A 8 -15.54 -13.05 -17.35
N GLU A 9 -14.61 -13.87 -17.85
CA GLU A 9 -13.17 -13.69 -17.63
C GLU A 9 -12.66 -12.40 -18.25
N GLU A 10 -13.12 -12.04 -19.46
CA GLU A 10 -12.78 -10.77 -20.10
C GLU A 10 -13.25 -9.57 -19.27
N THR A 11 -14.48 -9.63 -18.74
CA THR A 11 -15.04 -8.57 -17.88
C THR A 11 -14.28 -8.43 -16.56
N LEU A 12 -13.92 -9.55 -15.94
CA LEU A 12 -13.09 -9.57 -14.74
C LEU A 12 -11.71 -8.98 -15.00
N LEU A 13 -11.04 -9.42 -16.06
CA LEU A 13 -9.72 -8.92 -16.46
C LEU A 13 -9.74 -7.41 -16.71
N SER A 14 -10.73 -6.91 -17.45
CA SER A 14 -10.90 -5.47 -17.67
C SER A 14 -11.08 -4.72 -16.34
N SER A 15 -11.90 -5.25 -15.44
CA SER A 15 -12.14 -4.62 -14.13
C SER A 15 -10.87 -4.60 -13.26
N VAL A 16 -10.09 -5.68 -13.28
CA VAL A 16 -8.81 -5.77 -12.57
C VAL A 16 -7.78 -4.82 -13.18
N GLN A 17 -7.77 -4.67 -14.51
CA GLN A 17 -6.90 -3.72 -15.20
C GLN A 17 -7.21 -2.27 -14.79
N ASP A 18 -8.49 -1.87 -14.80
CA ASP A 18 -8.90 -0.52 -14.38
C ASP A 18 -8.44 -0.21 -12.95
N LEU A 19 -8.57 -1.18 -12.03
CA LEU A 19 -8.10 -1.04 -10.66
C LEU A 19 -6.58 -0.99 -10.55
N HIS A 20 -5.87 -1.70 -11.41
CA HIS A 20 -4.41 -1.60 -11.47
C HIS A 20 -3.96 -0.23 -11.95
N GLU A 21 -4.65 0.37 -12.92
CA GLU A 21 -4.38 1.75 -13.35
C GLU A 21 -4.66 2.76 -12.23
N GLU A 22 -5.72 2.55 -11.44
CA GLU A 22 -5.99 3.34 -10.24
C GLU A 22 -4.87 3.21 -9.19
N TYR A 23 -4.40 1.99 -8.92
CA TYR A 23 -3.22 1.74 -8.09
C TYR A 23 -2.00 2.54 -8.57
N LEU A 24 -1.72 2.51 -9.88
CA LEU A 24 -0.57 3.23 -10.44
C LEU A 24 -0.70 4.74 -10.21
N ARG A 25 -1.91 5.28 -10.38
CA ARG A 25 -2.20 6.70 -10.11
C ARG A 25 -1.99 7.07 -8.64
N ILE A 26 -2.41 6.21 -7.71
CA ILE A 26 -2.17 6.40 -6.27
C ILE A 26 -0.67 6.48 -5.98
N MET A 27 0.12 5.54 -6.53
CA MET A 27 1.55 5.48 -6.30
C MET A 27 2.33 6.64 -6.94
N ASP A 28 1.89 7.11 -8.10
CA ASP A 28 2.44 8.31 -8.74
C ASP A 28 2.14 9.57 -7.91
N THR A 29 0.88 9.74 -7.50
CA THR A 29 0.45 10.84 -6.61
C THR A 29 1.27 10.86 -5.32
N PHE A 30 1.42 9.72 -4.66
CA PHE A 30 2.25 9.59 -3.46
C PHE A 30 3.70 10.06 -3.69
N SER A 31 4.28 9.72 -4.83
CA SER A 31 5.66 10.11 -5.17
C SER A 31 5.79 11.63 -5.39
N VAL A 32 4.77 12.25 -5.98
CA VAL A 32 4.66 13.71 -6.11
C VAL A 32 4.53 14.37 -4.73
N GLU A 33 3.68 13.86 -3.85
CA GLU A 33 3.45 14.42 -2.50
C GLU A 33 4.69 14.32 -1.60
N VAL A 34 5.39 13.19 -1.62
CA VAL A 34 6.68 13.01 -0.91
C VAL A 34 7.70 14.06 -1.35
N SER A 35 7.72 14.38 -2.64
CA SER A 35 8.62 15.39 -3.20
C SER A 35 8.18 16.81 -2.82
N ALA A 36 6.88 17.09 -2.93
CA ALA A 36 6.29 18.39 -2.61
C ALA A 36 6.47 18.77 -1.13
N LEU A 37 6.42 17.79 -0.23
CA LEU A 37 6.65 17.98 1.22
C LEU A 37 8.13 17.97 1.61
N ALA A 38 9.05 17.95 0.64
CA ALA A 38 10.49 17.84 0.86
C ALA A 38 10.88 16.63 1.75
N LEU A 39 10.07 15.57 1.74
CA LEU A 39 10.37 14.35 2.48
C LEU A 39 11.47 13.55 1.77
N SER A 40 11.64 13.76 0.46
CA SER A 40 12.73 13.16 -0.33
C SER A 40 14.13 13.62 0.08
N VAL A 41 14.28 14.81 0.68
CA VAL A 41 15.57 15.34 1.12
C VAL A 41 15.92 14.93 2.55
N ARG A 42 14.96 14.36 3.30
CA ARG A 42 15.13 13.87 4.66
C ARG A 42 15.45 12.37 4.61
N PRO A 43 16.65 11.92 5.01
CA PRO A 43 17.06 10.53 4.85
C PRO A 43 16.08 9.51 5.43
N GLU A 44 15.58 9.78 6.64
CA GLU A 44 14.69 8.90 7.41
C GLU A 44 13.31 8.84 6.75
N ALA A 45 12.71 9.98 6.43
CA ALA A 45 11.42 10.03 5.74
C ALA A 45 11.52 9.39 4.34
N ARG A 46 12.61 9.61 3.62
CA ARG A 46 12.85 8.94 2.33
C ARG A 46 12.91 7.41 2.48
N MET A 47 13.57 6.90 3.53
CA MET A 47 13.61 5.46 3.80
C MET A 47 12.22 4.90 4.11
N VAL A 48 11.44 5.56 4.98
CA VAL A 48 10.09 5.12 5.33
C VAL A 48 9.15 5.19 4.12
N ALA A 49 9.20 6.26 3.31
CA ALA A 49 8.43 6.36 2.07
C ALA A 49 8.78 5.23 1.09
N HIS A 50 10.06 4.88 0.98
CA HIS A 50 10.50 3.77 0.13
C HIS A 50 9.99 2.42 0.65
N GLN A 51 10.08 2.17 1.96
CA GLN A 51 9.54 0.96 2.58
C GLN A 51 8.02 0.86 2.41
N LEU A 52 7.30 1.97 2.58
CA LEU A 52 5.85 2.03 2.36
C LEU A 52 5.49 1.65 0.92
N ARG A 53 6.20 2.23 -0.06
CA ARG A 53 6.02 1.91 -1.48
C ARG A 53 6.23 0.42 -1.77
N LEU A 54 7.30 -0.17 -1.21
CA LEU A 54 7.61 -1.58 -1.39
C LEU A 54 6.53 -2.49 -0.78
N LYS A 55 6.12 -2.19 0.46
CA LYS A 55 5.08 -2.97 1.18
C LYS A 55 3.74 -2.93 0.45
N ILE A 56 3.31 -1.74 0.02
CA ILE A 56 2.08 -1.57 -0.77
C ILE A 56 2.16 -2.35 -2.09
N TYR A 57 3.30 -2.28 -2.81
CA TYR A 57 3.47 -3.01 -4.06
C TYR A 57 3.43 -4.54 -3.87
N GLN A 58 4.10 -5.04 -2.84
CA GLN A 58 4.10 -6.48 -2.51
C GLN A 58 2.70 -6.97 -2.16
N ASP A 59 1.98 -6.22 -1.32
CA ASP A 59 0.60 -6.52 -0.96
C ASP A 59 -0.34 -6.50 -2.18
N TRP A 60 -0.22 -5.46 -3.01
CA TRP A 60 -1.06 -5.31 -4.20
C TRP A 60 -0.87 -6.47 -5.18
N ARG A 61 0.38 -6.90 -5.40
CA ARG A 61 0.67 -8.07 -6.22
C ARG A 61 0.11 -9.35 -5.65
N ALA A 62 0.20 -9.56 -4.33
CA ALA A 62 -0.39 -10.72 -3.69
C ALA A 62 -1.92 -10.73 -3.91
N LYS A 63 -2.59 -9.61 -3.68
CA LYS A 63 -4.05 -9.49 -3.86
C LYS A 63 -4.49 -9.66 -5.32
N LEU A 64 -3.70 -9.17 -6.28
CA LEU A 64 -3.94 -9.44 -7.70
C LEU A 64 -3.79 -10.93 -8.03
N MET A 65 -2.75 -11.59 -7.52
CA MET A 65 -2.53 -13.02 -7.75
C MET A 65 -3.62 -13.87 -7.12
N GLU A 66 -3.99 -13.60 -5.87
CA GLU A 66 -5.14 -14.22 -5.21
C GLU A 66 -6.38 -14.04 -6.06
N ARG A 67 -6.67 -12.83 -6.55
CA ARG A 67 -7.91 -12.61 -7.31
C ARG A 67 -7.93 -13.29 -8.67
N MET A 68 -6.81 -13.30 -9.39
CA MET A 68 -6.69 -13.83 -10.74
C MET A 68 -6.52 -15.34 -10.80
N PHE A 69 -5.99 -15.95 -9.73
CA PHE A 69 -5.63 -17.37 -9.69
C PHE A 69 -6.26 -18.14 -8.53
N ALA A 70 -7.04 -17.49 -7.66
CA ALA A 70 -7.95 -18.22 -6.79
C ALA A 70 -8.85 -19.06 -7.70
N GLY A 71 -8.84 -20.38 -7.48
CA GLY A 71 -9.86 -21.24 -8.06
C GLY A 71 -11.26 -20.83 -7.59
N PRO A 72 -12.30 -21.61 -7.89
CA PRO A 72 -13.57 -21.46 -7.19
C PRO A 72 -13.34 -21.83 -5.72
N VAL A 73 -12.92 -20.84 -4.92
CA VAL A 73 -12.82 -20.97 -3.47
C VAL A 73 -14.23 -20.70 -2.98
N ASP A 74 -14.80 -21.69 -2.28
CA ASP A 74 -16.05 -21.54 -1.54
C ASP A 74 -16.01 -20.23 -0.75
N ASN A 75 -17.13 -19.51 -0.74
CA ASN A 75 -17.32 -18.19 -0.12
C ASN A 75 -17.12 -18.20 1.42
N ASP A 76 -15.95 -18.57 1.92
CA ASP A 76 -15.61 -18.65 3.34
C ASP A 76 -14.21 -18.12 3.62
N ASP A 77 -13.87 -16.98 3.01
CA ASP A 77 -12.72 -16.21 3.45
C ASP A 77 -13.25 -14.83 3.84
N GLY A 78 -12.85 -14.36 5.03
CA GLY A 78 -13.35 -13.18 5.75
C GLY A 78 -13.11 -11.83 5.07
N VAL A 79 -13.26 -11.78 3.75
CA VAL A 79 -13.36 -10.61 2.92
C VAL A 79 -14.73 -9.99 3.19
N ASP A 80 -14.75 -8.79 3.75
CA ASP A 80 -15.95 -7.96 3.83
C ASP A 80 -16.42 -7.64 2.39
N HIS A 81 -17.18 -8.57 1.81
CA HIS A 81 -17.98 -8.29 0.64
C HIS A 81 -18.98 -7.22 1.06
N LEU A 82 -19.03 -6.12 0.32
CA LEU A 82 -20.16 -5.20 0.43
C LEU A 82 -21.44 -6.04 0.31
N ALA A 83 -22.41 -5.82 1.19
CA ALA A 83 -23.64 -6.64 1.31
C ALA A 83 -24.47 -6.78 0.01
N SER A 84 -24.06 -6.12 -1.07
CA SER A 84 -24.65 -6.19 -2.41
C SER A 84 -23.76 -6.85 -3.47
N CYS A 85 -22.62 -7.47 -3.12
CA CYS A 85 -21.77 -8.10 -4.14
C CYS A 85 -22.20 -9.56 -4.41
N PRO A 86 -22.65 -9.89 -5.63
CA PRO A 86 -22.99 -11.25 -6.01
C PRO A 86 -21.69 -12.01 -6.33
N ASP A 87 -21.28 -12.86 -5.39
CA ASP A 87 -20.34 -14.00 -5.50
C ASP A 87 -18.97 -13.74 -6.18
N GLY A 88 -18.16 -14.81 -6.28
CA GLY A 88 -16.72 -14.87 -6.57
C GLY A 88 -16.17 -14.22 -7.86
N GLY A 89 -16.99 -13.43 -8.56
CA GLY A 89 -16.63 -12.51 -9.66
C GLY A 89 -16.33 -11.08 -9.20
N CYS A 90 -16.67 -10.71 -7.96
CA CYS A 90 -16.52 -9.35 -7.45
C CYS A 90 -15.05 -8.88 -7.26
N VAL A 91 -14.75 -7.61 -7.57
CA VAL A 91 -13.43 -6.96 -7.33
C VAL A 91 -13.44 -6.00 -6.13
N CYS A 92 -14.42 -6.15 -5.22
CA CYS A 92 -14.58 -5.26 -4.06
C CYS A 92 -13.38 -5.30 -3.11
N ALA A 93 -12.78 -6.47 -2.91
CA ALA A 93 -11.59 -6.63 -2.07
C ALA A 93 -10.43 -5.75 -2.57
N LEU A 94 -10.23 -5.72 -3.89
CA LEU A 94 -9.20 -4.89 -4.51
C LEU A 94 -9.52 -3.40 -4.31
N ARG A 95 -10.77 -2.96 -4.54
CA ARG A 95 -11.20 -1.58 -4.27
C ARG A 95 -11.03 -1.15 -2.80
N GLY A 96 -11.44 -2.02 -1.87
CA GLY A 96 -11.24 -1.80 -0.44
C GLY A 96 -9.76 -1.65 -0.11
N ARG A 97 -8.90 -2.46 -0.74
CA ARG A 97 -7.46 -2.38 -0.54
C ARG A 97 -6.85 -1.07 -1.10
N LEU A 98 -7.28 -0.59 -2.26
CA LEU A 98 -6.87 0.72 -2.78
C LEU A 98 -7.26 1.87 -1.83
N THR A 99 -8.46 1.78 -1.24
CA THR A 99 -8.92 2.73 -0.22
C THR A 99 -8.02 2.70 1.01
N ALA A 100 -7.64 1.49 1.48
CA ALA A 100 -6.72 1.33 2.59
C ALA A 100 -5.32 1.90 2.28
N TYR A 101 -4.80 1.72 1.06
CA TYR A 101 -3.52 2.32 0.66
C TYR A 101 -3.56 3.85 0.74
N ASN A 102 -4.62 4.47 0.21
CA ASN A 102 -4.78 5.93 0.30
C ASN A 102 -4.81 6.42 1.76
N ALA A 103 -5.51 5.71 2.65
CA ALA A 103 -5.54 6.06 4.07
C ALA A 103 -4.14 6.01 4.70
N VAL A 104 -3.41 4.92 4.49
CA VAL A 104 -2.05 4.74 5.05
C VAL A 104 -1.07 5.76 4.47
N ILE A 105 -1.18 6.08 3.18
CA ILE A 105 -0.37 7.13 2.54
C ILE A 105 -0.67 8.48 3.19
N ALA A 106 -1.95 8.82 3.38
CA ALA A 106 -2.34 10.07 4.01
C ALA A 106 -1.81 10.17 5.45
N ASP A 107 -1.92 9.09 6.22
CA ASP A 107 -1.39 9.01 7.59
C ASP A 107 0.13 9.21 7.61
N TYR A 108 0.86 8.56 6.70
CA TYR A 108 2.30 8.73 6.57
C TYR A 108 2.69 10.17 6.22
N LEU A 109 2.02 10.81 5.25
CA LEU A 109 2.29 12.19 4.86
C LEU A 109 1.97 13.16 6.00
N GLN A 110 0.89 12.91 6.75
CA GLN A 110 0.53 13.71 7.92
C GLN A 110 1.55 13.56 9.06
N ALA A 111 1.99 12.33 9.37
CA ALA A 111 3.01 12.08 10.38
C ALA A 111 4.34 12.74 9.98
N SER A 112 4.76 12.54 8.73
CA SER A 112 6.06 12.97 8.24
C SER A 112 6.18 14.49 8.08
N SER A 113 5.08 15.18 7.77
CA SER A 113 5.04 16.64 7.69
C SER A 113 5.06 17.33 9.06
N LYS A 114 4.64 16.65 10.14
CA LYS A 114 4.64 17.18 11.51
C LYS A 114 6.00 17.13 12.19
N ILE A 115 6.93 16.31 11.70
CA ILE A 115 8.29 16.27 12.23
C ILE A 115 8.97 17.57 11.81
N LYS A 116 8.86 18.59 12.67
CA LYS A 116 9.49 19.90 12.50
C LYS A 116 10.96 19.70 12.14
N SER A 117 11.40 20.53 11.20
CA SER A 117 12.80 20.77 10.90
C SER A 117 13.50 21.37 12.13
N THR A 118 13.79 20.55 13.15
CA THR A 118 14.56 20.93 14.34
C THR A 118 16.08 20.95 14.04
N ARG A 119 16.46 20.98 12.76
CA ARG A 119 17.77 21.46 12.31
C ARG A 119 17.59 22.85 11.72
N SER A 120 17.23 23.82 12.55
CA SER A 120 17.78 25.16 12.34
C SER A 120 19.29 25.02 12.53
N PHE A 121 20.06 25.35 11.50
CA PHE A 121 21.50 25.54 11.57
C PHE A 121 21.82 26.58 12.67
N GLY A 122 22.03 26.08 13.88
CA GLY A 122 22.64 26.79 14.98
C GLY A 122 23.52 25.75 15.65
N GLU A 123 24.81 25.78 15.33
CA GLU A 123 25.83 25.03 16.04
C GLU A 123 25.77 25.42 17.52
N ASP A 124 25.29 24.50 18.35
CA ASP A 124 25.56 24.50 19.79
C ASP A 124 26.24 23.15 20.09
N PRO A 125 27.53 23.13 20.47
CA PRO A 125 28.33 21.90 20.56
C PRO A 125 27.98 21.00 21.75
N ASP A 126 26.95 21.31 22.54
CA ASP A 126 26.62 20.61 23.79
C ASP A 126 25.23 19.92 23.80
N THR A 127 24.57 19.71 22.65
CA THR A 127 23.38 18.83 22.62
C THR A 127 23.79 17.36 22.73
N PRO A 128 23.32 16.60 23.75
CA PRO A 128 23.59 15.17 23.81
C PRO A 128 23.03 14.50 22.56
N ASP A 129 23.84 13.64 21.93
CA ASP A 129 23.42 12.75 20.85
C ASP A 129 22.10 12.11 21.25
N LEU A 130 21.00 12.52 20.61
CA LEU A 130 19.75 11.79 20.71
C LEU A 130 20.01 10.46 20.02
N GLU A 131 20.15 9.43 20.85
CA GLU A 131 20.41 8.07 20.46
C GLU A 131 19.44 7.65 19.35
N SER A 132 20.01 6.96 18.36
CA SER A 132 19.41 6.48 17.12
C SER A 132 18.14 5.62 17.28
N ASP A 133 17.67 5.37 18.51
CA ASP A 133 16.52 4.54 18.85
C ASP A 133 15.16 5.24 18.62
N GLU A 134 15.09 6.57 18.57
CA GLU A 134 13.83 7.27 18.23
C GLU A 134 13.49 7.21 16.72
N VAL A 135 14.44 6.79 15.88
CA VAL A 135 14.25 6.73 14.42
C VAL A 135 13.42 5.51 14.00
N GLU A 136 13.38 4.45 14.82
CA GLU A 136 12.65 3.22 14.50
C GLU A 136 11.12 3.34 14.60
N SER A 137 10.57 4.39 15.22
CA SER A 137 9.11 4.60 15.35
C SER A 137 8.62 5.86 14.59
N LEU A 138 9.21 6.17 13.43
CA LEU A 138 8.72 7.30 12.63
C LEU A 138 7.32 7.05 12.07
N PHE A 139 7.01 5.78 11.78
CA PHE A 139 5.74 5.37 11.21
C PHE A 139 5.50 3.88 11.44
N ASP A 140 4.46 3.55 12.20
CA ASP A 140 4.03 2.17 12.37
C ASP A 140 3.19 1.73 11.18
N PHE A 141 3.69 0.77 10.42
CA PHE A 141 2.92 0.19 9.32
C PHE A 141 1.74 -0.62 9.88
N PRO A 142 0.56 -0.54 9.24
CA PRO A 142 -0.56 -1.39 9.63
C PRO A 142 -0.22 -2.87 9.41
N GLU A 143 -0.83 -3.74 10.21
CA GLU A 143 -0.53 -5.18 10.23
C GLU A 143 -0.63 -5.85 8.85
N PHE A 144 -1.60 -5.45 8.03
CA PHE A 144 -1.77 -5.99 6.68
C PHE A 144 -0.62 -5.66 5.72
N LEU A 145 0.22 -4.67 6.03
CA LEU A 145 1.46 -4.37 5.30
C LEU A 145 2.70 -5.03 5.93
N ASN A 146 2.57 -5.59 7.13
CA ASN A 146 3.65 -6.28 7.85
C ASN A 146 3.64 -7.80 7.68
N ALA A 147 2.50 -8.40 7.32
CA ALA A 147 2.43 -9.85 7.09
C ALA A 147 3.47 -10.33 6.06
N PRO A 148 4.30 -11.34 6.34
CA PRO A 148 5.24 -11.88 5.36
C PRO A 148 4.54 -12.38 4.10
N LEU A 149 5.14 -12.18 2.92
CA LEU A 149 4.61 -12.70 1.65
C LEU A 149 4.30 -14.21 1.68
N ARG A 150 5.05 -14.98 2.49
CA ARG A 150 4.90 -16.43 2.64
C ARG A 150 3.61 -16.81 3.36
N ASP A 151 3.17 -16.01 4.33
CA ASP A 151 1.99 -16.29 5.13
C ASP A 151 0.71 -15.88 4.39
N ARG A 152 0.82 -15.00 3.39
CA ARG A 152 -0.29 -14.52 2.54
C ARG A 152 -0.65 -15.46 1.39
N LEU A 153 0.21 -16.42 1.04
CA LEU A 153 -0.02 -17.38 -0.05
C LEU A 153 -0.55 -18.74 0.46
N GLN A 154 -0.77 -18.88 1.76
CA GLN A 154 -1.20 -20.11 2.42
C GLN A 154 -2.57 -20.00 3.11
N SER A 155 -3.20 -18.83 3.06
CA SER A 155 -4.61 -18.61 3.39
C SER A 155 -5.39 -18.67 2.09
#